data_AF-A0A0N0VMZ9-F1
#
_entry.id   AF-A0A0N0VMZ9-F1
#
_cell.length_a   1.000
_cell.length_b   1.000
_cell.length_c   1.000
_cell.angle_alpha   90.00
_cell.angle_beta   90.00
_cell.angle_gamma   90.00
#
_symmetry.space_group_name_H-M   'P 1'
#
loop_
_entity.id
_entity.type
_entity.pdbx_description
1 polymer ?
#
loop_
_entity_poly.entity_id
_entity_poly.type
_entity_poly.pdbx_seq_one_letter_code
_entity_poly.pdbx_strand_id
1 'polypeptide(L)'
;MGTFKKGGKVVSYKRTISFGLAILFFFIATFASWYEGSELVDNSYEWKHTAVFTSWIHEGEVERETISQLDYFVYSIKFKPIFPVIMMVSFIYMVFTLGINVLKSATKRNLFVSVLGVVLLIGAGVISSSPTSGAKVFILSLLVVGFFLLGSAAFHHFRKVQLD
;
A
#
# COMPACT_ATOMS: atom_id res chain seq x y z
N MET A 1 -9.94 -22.38 -22.48
CA MET A 1 -9.16 -21.31 -21.80
C MET A 1 -8.41 -21.95 -20.63
N GLY A 2 -7.07 -22.04 -20.71
CA GLY A 2 -6.29 -23.08 -20.01
C GLY A 2 -6.21 -22.93 -18.49
N THR A 3 -6.82 -23.87 -17.78
CA THR A 3 -6.63 -24.11 -16.35
C THR A 3 -5.62 -25.25 -16.19
N PHE A 4 -4.51 -25.01 -15.49
CA PHE A 4 -3.54 -26.06 -15.18
C PHE A 4 -3.79 -26.57 -13.75
N LYS A 5 -3.89 -27.89 -13.59
CA LYS A 5 -4.18 -28.54 -12.32
C LYS A 5 -2.87 -29.08 -11.75
N LYS A 6 -2.24 -28.33 -10.83
CA LYS A 6 -1.04 -28.80 -10.09
C LYS A 6 -1.46 -29.08 -8.65
N GLY A 7 -1.36 -30.34 -8.21
CA GLY A 7 -1.65 -30.73 -6.81
C GLY A 7 -3.08 -30.43 -6.34
N GLY A 8 -4.10 -30.63 -7.19
CA GLY A 8 -5.51 -30.46 -6.80
C GLY A 8 -6.03 -29.02 -6.75
N LYS A 9 -5.17 -28.00 -6.90
CA LYS A 9 -5.59 -26.60 -7.03
C LYS A 9 -5.62 -26.19 -8.51
N VAL A 10 -6.75 -25.63 -8.95
CA VAL A 10 -6.86 -24.97 -10.25
C VAL A 10 -6.25 -23.58 -10.13
N VAL A 11 -5.08 -23.38 -10.76
CA VAL A 11 -4.40 -22.08 -10.76
C VAL A 11 -4.75 -21.34 -12.05
N SER A 12 -5.30 -20.12 -11.92
CA SER A 12 -5.60 -19.26 -13.06
C SER A 12 -4.34 -18.55 -13.54
N TYR A 13 -3.95 -18.78 -14.81
CA TYR A 13 -2.74 -18.22 -15.42
C TYR A 13 -2.72 -16.68 -15.35
N LYS A 14 -3.85 -16.03 -15.68
CA LYS A 14 -4.00 -14.57 -15.59
C LYS A 14 -3.67 -14.04 -14.20
N ARG A 15 -4.18 -14.68 -13.14
CA ARG A 15 -3.95 -14.26 -11.75
C ARG A 15 -2.49 -14.42 -11.36
N THR A 16 -1.83 -15.48 -11.82
CA THR A 16 -0.41 -15.74 -11.51
C THR A 16 0.49 -14.72 -12.17
N ILE A 17 0.25 -14.40 -13.46
CA ILE A 17 1.00 -13.35 -14.16
C ILE A 17 0.80 -11.99 -13.51
N SER A 18 -0.45 -11.61 -13.22
CA SER A 18 -0.74 -10.32 -12.58
C SER A 18 -0.08 -10.21 -11.19
N PHE A 19 -0.01 -11.32 -10.44
CA PHE A 19 0.72 -11.35 -9.18
C PHE A 19 2.23 -11.19 -9.36
N GLY A 20 2.83 -11.85 -10.35
CA GLY A 20 4.24 -11.66 -10.71
C GLY A 20 4.56 -10.23 -11.15
N LEU A 21 3.69 -9.61 -11.95
CA LEU A 21 3.79 -8.20 -12.34
C LEU A 21 3.70 -7.28 -11.13
N ALA A 22 2.78 -7.53 -10.20
CA ALA A 22 2.68 -6.73 -8.98
C ALA A 22 3.95 -6.80 -8.13
N ILE A 23 4.59 -7.98 -8.02
CA ILE A 23 5.89 -8.12 -7.35
C ILE A 23 6.96 -7.27 -8.06
N LEU A 24 7.04 -7.35 -9.39
CA LEU A 24 8.01 -6.59 -10.17
C LEU A 24 7.82 -5.07 -10.01
N PHE A 25 6.58 -4.58 -10.16
CA PHE A 25 6.27 -3.17 -9.97
C PHE A 25 6.52 -2.71 -8.53
N PHE A 26 6.23 -3.55 -7.54
CA PHE A 26 6.52 -3.26 -6.14
C PHE A 26 8.01 -3.02 -5.93
N PHE A 27 8.88 -3.92 -6.39
CA PHE A 27 10.33 -3.76 -6.20
C PHE A 27 10.89 -2.56 -6.98
N ILE A 28 10.51 -2.39 -8.25
CA ILE A 28 10.96 -1.23 -9.04
C ILE A 28 10.54 0.08 -8.38
N ALA A 29 9.28 0.19 -7.97
CA ALA A 29 8.76 1.38 -7.29
C ALA A 29 9.39 1.59 -5.92
N THR A 30 9.73 0.51 -5.20
CA THR A 30 10.45 0.59 -3.92
C THR A 30 11.83 1.22 -4.13
N PHE A 31 12.63 0.70 -5.06
CA PHE A 31 13.96 1.25 -5.35
C PHE A 31 13.89 2.68 -5.89
N ALA A 32 12.94 2.96 -6.79
CA ALA A 32 12.77 4.30 -7.34
C ALA A 32 12.34 5.32 -6.27
N SER A 33 11.38 4.96 -5.40
CA SER A 33 11.00 5.81 -4.26
C SER A 33 12.17 5.98 -3.29
N TRP A 34 12.93 4.93 -3.02
CA TRP A 34 14.06 5.01 -2.11
C TRP A 34 15.16 5.93 -2.66
N TYR A 35 15.45 5.83 -3.96
CA TYR A 35 16.38 6.73 -4.65
C TYR A 35 15.89 8.17 -4.65
N GLU A 36 14.65 8.43 -5.08
CA GLU A 36 14.08 9.78 -5.08
C GLU A 36 13.99 10.39 -3.68
N GLY A 37 13.75 9.55 -2.67
CA GLY A 37 13.69 9.94 -1.28
C GLY A 37 15.04 10.32 -0.66
N SER A 38 16.14 9.81 -1.23
CA SER A 38 17.49 10.09 -0.73
C SER A 38 17.90 11.56 -0.84
N GLU A 39 17.22 12.34 -1.69
CA GLU A 39 17.36 13.81 -1.75
C GLU A 39 17.08 14.49 -0.39
N LEU A 40 16.38 13.82 0.52
CA LEU A 40 16.23 14.27 1.91
C LEU A 40 17.58 14.62 2.55
N VAL A 41 18.62 13.84 2.27
CA VAL A 41 19.97 14.03 2.85
C VAL A 41 20.57 15.38 2.48
N ASP A 42 20.25 15.88 1.29
CA ASP A 42 20.77 17.15 0.78
C ASP A 42 19.87 18.35 1.12
N ASN A 43 18.65 18.11 1.63
CA ASN A 43 17.67 19.14 1.97
C ASN A 43 17.40 19.20 3.49
N SER A 44 18.34 19.78 4.23
CA SER A 44 18.26 19.87 5.70
C SER A 44 17.06 20.66 6.23
N TYR A 45 16.49 21.57 5.43
CA TYR A 45 15.29 22.32 5.80
C TYR A 45 14.07 21.40 6.03
N GLU A 46 13.99 20.28 5.31
CA GLU A 46 12.85 19.37 5.37
C GLU A 46 12.97 18.32 6.48
N TRP A 47 14.12 18.21 7.15
CA TRP A 47 14.38 17.17 8.16
C TRP A 47 13.35 17.19 9.29
N LYS A 48 13.04 18.39 9.82
CA LYS A 48 12.04 18.57 10.89
C LYS A 48 10.66 18.01 10.52
N HIS A 49 10.34 17.94 9.23
CA HIS A 49 9.02 17.51 8.74
C HIS A 49 9.02 16.10 8.17
N THR A 50 10.17 15.56 7.78
CA THR A 50 10.24 14.31 7.00
C THR A 50 11.14 13.25 7.61
N ALA A 51 12.08 13.61 8.49
CA ALA A 51 12.93 12.68 9.24
C ALA A 51 12.20 12.14 10.50
N VAL A 52 11.02 11.56 10.29
CA VAL A 52 10.11 11.11 11.37
C VAL A 52 10.70 9.92 12.12
N PHE A 53 11.20 8.91 11.41
CA PHE A 53 11.79 7.73 12.02
C PHE A 53 13.13 8.06 12.69
N THR A 54 13.95 8.91 12.06
CA THR A 54 15.21 9.36 12.66
C THR A 54 14.97 10.10 13.96
N SER A 55 14.03 11.06 13.98
CA SER A 55 13.70 11.81 15.18
C SER A 55 13.08 10.93 16.28
N TRP A 56 12.34 9.88 15.94
CA TRP A 56 11.86 8.92 16.95
C TRP A 56 12.97 8.07 17.56
N ILE A 57 13.99 7.71 16.77
CA ILE A 57 15.11 6.87 17.24
C ILE A 57 16.13 7.70 18.03
N HIS A 58 16.36 8.95 17.64
CA HIS A 58 17.40 9.83 18.20
C HIS A 58 16.80 11.00 19.00
N GLU A 59 15.63 10.80 19.60
CA GLU A 59 14.99 11.77 20.53
C GLU A 59 14.83 13.20 19.98
N GLY A 60 14.63 13.33 18.68
CA GLY A 60 14.46 14.61 17.99
C GLY A 60 15.73 15.19 17.37
N GLU A 61 16.89 14.62 17.66
CA GLU A 61 18.15 14.98 17.00
C GLU A 61 18.20 14.35 15.61
N VAL A 62 18.44 15.17 14.58
CA VAL A 62 18.55 14.70 13.20
C VAL A 62 19.85 15.22 12.63
N GLU A 63 20.77 14.29 12.40
CA GLU A 63 22.03 14.55 11.71
C GLU A 63 22.03 13.85 10.36
N ARG A 64 22.83 14.37 9.43
CA ARG A 64 22.90 13.87 8.05
C ARG A 64 23.19 12.36 7.99
N GLU A 65 24.11 11.92 8.82
CA GLU A 65 24.65 10.55 8.83
C GLU A 65 23.71 9.56 9.51
N THR A 66 22.77 10.07 10.34
CA THR A 66 21.83 9.26 11.10
C THR A 66 20.46 9.15 10.44
N ILE A 67 20.25 9.78 9.27
CA ILE A 67 18.97 9.74 8.56
C ILE A 67 18.62 8.31 8.18
N SER A 68 17.51 7.84 8.73
CA SER A 68 16.94 6.54 8.43
C SER A 68 16.48 6.45 6.98
N GLN A 69 16.75 5.31 6.35
CA GLN A 69 16.27 5.01 5.01
C GLN A 69 14.74 4.98 4.92
N LEU A 70 14.04 4.77 6.04
CA LEU A 70 12.57 4.86 6.08
C LEU A 70 12.09 6.29 5.86
N ASP A 71 12.87 7.29 6.28
CA ASP A 71 12.53 8.70 6.08
C ASP A 71 12.61 9.12 4.61
N TYR A 72 13.39 8.39 3.78
CA TYR A 72 13.40 8.61 2.33
C TYR A 72 12.01 8.35 1.74
N PHE A 73 11.32 7.30 2.18
CA PHE A 73 9.95 7.03 1.73
C PHE A 73 8.97 8.10 2.22
N VAL A 74 9.14 8.62 3.44
CA VAL A 74 8.32 9.73 3.96
C VAL A 74 8.50 10.99 3.11
N TYR A 75 9.75 11.31 2.75
CA TYR A 75 10.07 12.41 1.85
C TYR A 75 9.46 12.21 0.46
N SER A 76 9.61 11.02 -0.13
CA SER A 76 8.99 10.71 -1.43
C SER A 76 7.48 10.84 -1.39
N ILE A 77 6.80 10.34 -0.35
CA ILE A 77 5.35 10.49 -0.23
C ILE A 77 4.95 11.97 -0.26
N LYS A 78 5.72 12.83 0.40
CA LYS A 78 5.39 14.26 0.52
C LYS A 78 5.67 15.07 -0.74
N PHE A 79 6.75 14.75 -1.46
CA PHE A 79 7.24 15.60 -2.56
C PHE A 79 7.24 14.91 -3.92
N LYS A 80 7.36 13.58 -3.97
CA LYS A 80 7.46 12.76 -5.20
C LYS A 80 6.62 11.48 -5.09
N PRO A 81 5.27 11.60 -5.04
CA PRO A 81 4.39 10.52 -4.58
C PRO A 81 4.18 9.40 -5.60
N ILE A 82 4.64 9.54 -6.85
CA ILE A 82 4.30 8.61 -7.94
C ILE A 82 4.76 7.19 -7.63
N PHE A 83 6.05 7.01 -7.30
CA PHE A 83 6.57 5.70 -6.95
C PHE A 83 6.00 5.16 -5.63
N PRO A 84 5.85 5.95 -4.54
CA PRO A 84 5.08 5.54 -3.37
C PRO A 84 3.68 5.02 -3.69
N VAL A 85 2.92 5.68 -4.57
CA VAL A 85 1.58 5.23 -4.96
C VAL A 85 1.63 3.91 -5.73
N ILE A 86 2.55 3.75 -6.68
CA ILE A 86 2.72 2.49 -7.42
C ILE A 86 3.10 1.34 -6.47
N MET A 87 4.04 1.60 -5.55
CA MET A 87 4.45 0.67 -4.51
C MET A 87 3.25 0.25 -3.65
N MET A 88 2.48 1.22 -3.15
CA MET A 88 1.29 1.00 -2.33
C MET A 88 0.23 0.16 -3.08
N VAL A 89 -0.15 0.53 -4.30
CA VAL A 89 -1.17 -0.21 -5.08
C VAL A 89 -0.71 -1.63 -5.38
N SER A 90 0.55 -1.82 -5.75
CA SER A 90 1.13 -3.15 -5.99
C SER A 90 1.12 -4.02 -4.73
N PHE A 91 1.47 -3.43 -3.58
CA PHE A 91 1.41 -4.10 -2.29
C PHE A 91 -0.01 -4.50 -1.88
N ILE A 92 -0.98 -3.59 -2.01
CA ILE A 92 -2.39 -3.87 -1.74
C ILE A 92 -2.89 -5.01 -2.62
N TYR A 93 -2.54 -5.02 -3.91
CA TYR A 93 -2.91 -6.11 -4.81
C TYR A 93 -2.33 -7.46 -4.37
N MET A 94 -1.07 -7.49 -3.93
CA MET A 94 -0.43 -8.70 -3.41
C MET A 94 -1.15 -9.21 -2.16
N VAL A 95 -1.37 -8.34 -1.17
CA VAL A 95 -2.08 -8.66 0.08
C VAL A 95 -3.50 -9.16 -0.20
N PHE A 96 -4.23 -8.45 -1.07
CA PHE A 96 -5.58 -8.83 -1.48
C PHE A 96 -5.58 -10.24 -2.11
N THR A 97 -4.70 -10.48 -3.08
CA THR A 97 -4.61 -11.76 -3.80
C THR A 97 -4.22 -12.92 -2.88
N LEU A 98 -3.27 -12.71 -1.97
CA LEU A 98 -2.88 -13.71 -0.98
C LEU A 98 -4.01 -14.01 0.00
N GLY A 99 -4.66 -12.98 0.56
CA GLY A 99 -5.73 -13.14 1.52
C GLY A 99 -6.93 -13.90 0.96
N ILE A 100 -7.38 -13.59 -0.26
CA ILE A 100 -8.48 -14.34 -0.90
C ILE A 100 -8.12 -15.79 -1.19
N ASN A 101 -6.84 -16.09 -1.48
CA ASN A 101 -6.38 -17.44 -1.78
C ASN A 101 -6.20 -18.29 -0.52
N VAL A 102 -5.80 -17.69 0.61
CA VAL A 102 -5.64 -18.38 1.90
C VAL A 102 -6.99 -18.63 2.57
N LEU A 103 -7.89 -17.65 2.57
CA LEU A 103 -9.19 -17.75 3.21
C LEU A 103 -10.13 -18.60 2.35
N LYS A 104 -10.68 -19.69 2.91
CA LYS A 104 -11.58 -20.60 2.18
C LYS A 104 -13.06 -20.22 2.26
N SER A 105 -13.48 -19.61 3.37
CA SER A 105 -14.87 -19.22 3.61
C SER A 105 -15.20 -17.88 2.96
N ALA A 106 -16.33 -17.79 2.27
CA ALA A 106 -16.83 -16.56 1.68
C ALA A 106 -17.02 -15.45 2.72
N THR A 107 -17.52 -15.77 3.91
CA THR A 107 -17.67 -14.81 5.01
C THR A 107 -16.32 -14.29 5.48
N LYS A 108 -15.32 -15.17 5.66
CA LYS A 108 -13.97 -14.77 6.07
C LYS A 108 -13.28 -13.91 5.01
N ARG A 109 -13.43 -14.25 3.72
CA ARG A 109 -12.93 -13.44 2.60
C ARG A 109 -13.55 -12.04 2.62
N ASN A 110 -14.87 -11.95 2.81
CA ASN A 110 -15.56 -10.67 2.86
C ASN A 110 -15.05 -9.81 4.02
N LEU A 111 -14.95 -10.40 5.23
CA LEU A 111 -14.42 -9.73 6.40
C LEU A 111 -12.98 -9.24 6.16
N PHE A 112 -12.12 -10.05 5.56
CA PHE A 112 -10.75 -9.66 5.23
C PHE A 112 -10.70 -8.46 4.28
N VAL A 113 -11.51 -8.45 3.22
CA VAL A 113 -11.58 -7.32 2.28
C VAL A 113 -12.10 -6.07 2.99
N SER A 114 -13.11 -6.21 3.86
CA SER A 114 -13.61 -5.10 4.67
C SER A 114 -12.54 -4.53 5.61
N VAL A 115 -11.83 -5.40 6.34
CA VAL A 115 -10.75 -4.99 7.23
C VAL A 115 -9.63 -4.29 6.46
N LEU A 116 -9.22 -4.85 5.31
CA LEU A 116 -8.22 -4.22 4.46
C LEU A 116 -8.67 -2.82 4.02
N GLY A 117 -9.93 -2.66 3.59
CA GLY A 117 -10.49 -1.35 3.26
C GLY A 117 -10.45 -0.36 4.42
N VAL A 118 -10.88 -0.77 5.62
CA VAL A 118 -10.82 0.07 6.84
C VAL A 118 -9.39 0.46 7.18
N VAL A 119 -8.43 -0.47 7.11
CA VAL A 119 -7.00 -0.18 7.38
C VAL A 119 -6.46 0.89 6.43
N LEU A 120 -6.84 0.87 5.15
CA LEU A 120 -6.44 1.91 4.20
C LEU A 120 -7.05 3.28 4.54
N LEU A 121 -8.31 3.33 4.98
CA LEU A 121 -8.95 4.57 5.41
C LEU A 121 -8.33 5.13 6.69
N ILE A 122 -7.97 4.26 7.65
CA ILE A 122 -7.21 4.66 8.84
C ILE A 122 -5.86 5.25 8.43
N GLY A 123 -5.13 4.59 7.53
CA GLY A 123 -3.87 5.10 7.00
C GLY A 123 -4.01 6.48 6.34
N ALA A 124 -5.08 6.70 5.57
CA ALA A 124 -5.40 8.01 5.01
C ALA A 124 -5.62 9.07 6.09
N GLY A 125 -6.34 8.72 7.17
CA GLY A 125 -6.55 9.58 8.33
C GLY A 125 -5.26 9.96 9.06
N VAL A 126 -4.35 9.01 9.25
CA VAL A 126 -3.05 9.25 9.91
C VAL A 126 -2.18 10.25 9.15
N ILE A 127 -2.20 10.20 7.81
CA ILE A 127 -1.36 11.07 6.96
C ILE A 127 -2.03 12.44 6.70
N SER A 128 -3.33 12.58 6.98
CA SER A 128 -4.17 13.73 6.62
C SER A 128 -3.71 15.09 7.18
N SER A 129 -2.90 15.09 8.23
CA SER A 129 -2.33 16.31 8.82
C SER A 129 -1.25 16.97 7.94
N SER A 130 -0.71 16.25 6.93
CA SER A 130 0.35 16.78 6.07
C SER A 130 -0.22 17.74 5.01
N PRO A 131 0.23 19.01 4.94
CA PRO A 131 -0.30 19.99 3.98
C PRO A 131 0.23 19.83 2.55
N THR A 132 1.17 18.90 2.32
CA THR A 132 1.89 18.79 1.04
C THR A 132 1.05 18.19 -0.08
N SER A 133 1.30 18.65 -1.32
CA SER A 133 0.60 18.15 -2.50
C SER A 133 0.82 16.65 -2.73
N GLY A 134 2.04 16.14 -2.47
CA GLY A 134 2.31 14.70 -2.62
C GLY A 134 1.54 13.84 -1.62
N ALA A 135 1.48 14.28 -0.36
CA ALA A 135 0.70 13.58 0.66
C ALA A 135 -0.79 13.56 0.30
N LYS A 136 -1.35 14.65 -0.24
CA LYS A 136 -2.75 14.69 -0.71
C LYS A 136 -3.02 13.65 -1.81
N VAL A 137 -2.12 13.51 -2.78
CA VAL A 137 -2.24 12.49 -3.83
C VAL A 137 -2.20 11.09 -3.23
N PHE A 138 -1.27 10.84 -2.30
CA PHE A 138 -1.16 9.55 -1.62
C PHE A 138 -2.42 9.23 -0.78
N ILE A 139 -2.91 10.20 0.01
CA ILE A 139 -4.16 10.09 0.78
C ILE A 139 -5.35 9.80 -0.14
N LEU A 140 -5.48 10.53 -1.25
CA LEU A 140 -6.56 10.30 -2.21
C LEU A 140 -6.51 8.88 -2.77
N SER A 141 -5.32 8.38 -3.09
CA SER A 141 -5.15 7.01 -3.57
C SER A 141 -5.57 5.96 -2.52
N LEU A 142 -5.23 6.17 -1.24
CA LEU A 142 -5.68 5.33 -0.13
C LEU A 142 -7.21 5.35 0.02
N LEU A 143 -7.83 6.53 -0.04
CA LEU A 143 -9.28 6.69 0.07
C LEU A 143 -10.02 5.98 -1.07
N VAL A 144 -9.60 6.22 -2.32
CA VAL A 144 -10.22 5.61 -3.50
C VAL A 144 -10.17 4.09 -3.42
N VAL A 145 -9.01 3.52 -3.09
CA VAL A 145 -8.85 2.07 -2.98
C VAL A 145 -9.62 1.53 -1.76
N GLY A 146 -9.57 2.22 -0.61
CA GLY A 146 -10.27 1.83 0.61
C GLY A 146 -11.78 1.76 0.42
N PHE A 147 -12.39 2.81 -0.14
CA PHE A 147 -13.83 2.82 -0.44
C PHE A 147 -14.21 1.79 -1.50
N PHE A 148 -13.37 1.58 -2.52
CA PHE A 148 -13.62 0.55 -3.52
C PHE A 148 -13.65 -0.87 -2.90
N LEU A 149 -12.73 -1.19 -1.99
CA LEU A 149 -12.72 -2.46 -1.28
C LEU A 149 -13.94 -2.63 -0.38
N LEU A 150 -14.34 -1.59 0.35
CA LEU A 150 -15.54 -1.61 1.19
C LEU A 150 -16.82 -1.78 0.36
N GLY A 151 -16.94 -1.05 -0.75
CA GLY A 151 -18.07 -1.18 -1.68
C GLY A 151 -18.16 -2.59 -2.28
N SER A 152 -17.01 -3.16 -2.67
CA SER A 152 -16.94 -4.55 -3.16
C SER A 152 -17.38 -5.56 -2.10
N ALA A 153 -16.95 -5.40 -0.85
CA ALA A 153 -17.33 -6.27 0.25
C ALA A 153 -18.81 -6.14 0.63
N ALA A 154 -19.36 -4.92 0.62
CA ALA A 154 -20.78 -4.68 0.86
C ALA A 154 -21.64 -5.35 -0.23
N PHE A 155 -21.26 -5.16 -1.51
CA PHE A 155 -21.96 -5.78 -2.63
C PHE A 155 -21.95 -7.31 -2.54
N HIS A 156 -20.80 -7.91 -2.21
CA HIS A 156 -20.71 -9.36 -2.06
C HIS A 156 -21.53 -9.88 -0.87
N HIS A 157 -21.64 -9.11 0.22
CA HIS A 157 -22.48 -9.46 1.36
C HIS A 157 -23.97 -9.46 0.99
N PHE A 158 -24.47 -8.36 0.39
CA PHE A 158 -25.87 -8.26 -0.02
C PHE A 158 -26.29 -9.36 -0.99
N ARG A 159 -25.44 -9.67 -1.99
CA ARG A 159 -25.71 -10.75 -2.93
C ARG A 159 -25.80 -12.11 -2.25
N LYS A 160 -24.99 -12.35 -1.21
CA LYS A 160 -25.06 -13.61 -0.46
C LYS A 160 -26.37 -13.72 0.31
N VAL A 161 -26.79 -12.64 0.99
CA VAL A 161 -28.03 -12.61 1.78
C VAL A 161 -29.28 -12.81 0.91
N GLN A 162 -29.26 -12.39 -0.36
CA GLN A 162 -30.37 -12.61 -1.30
C GLN A 162 -30.48 -14.05 -1.83
N LEU A 163 -29.40 -14.84 -1.72
CA LEU A 163 -29.33 -16.21 -2.26
C LEU A 163 -29.55 -17.30 -1.20
N ASP A 164 -29.57 -16.91 0.08
CA ASP A 164 -29.86 -17.75 1.25
C ASP A 164 -31.34 -17.59 1.65
#